data_AF-A0A225V4C2-F1
#
_entry.id   AF-A0A225V4C2-F1
#
_cell.length_a   1.000
_cell.length_b   1.000
_cell.length_c   1.000
_cell.angle_alpha   90.00
_cell.angle_beta   90.00
_cell.angle_gamma   90.00
#
_symmetry.space_group_name_H-M   'P 1'
#
loop_
_entity.id
_entity.type
_entity.pdbx_description
1 polymer ?
#
loop_
_entity_poly.entity_id
_entity_poly.type
_entity_poly.pdbx_seq_one_letter_code
_entity_poly.pdbx_strand_id
1 'polypeptide(L)' 'MYVSEAQEDWDVYLPRVLFAYRTAYHEALGDSPFFSLYGRDPVLPLDVAFLNLGER' A
#
# COMPACT_ATOMS: atom_id res chain seq x y z
N MET A 1 -13.79 -0.78 3.83
CA MET A 1 -13.26 -0.06 5.00
C MET A 1 -14.37 0.84 5.49
N TYR A 2 -14.70 0.82 6.77
CA TYR A 2 -15.86 1.51 7.32
C TYR A 2 -15.41 2.24 8.58
N VAL A 3 -15.66 3.54 8.62
CA VAL A 3 -15.50 4.38 9.81
C VAL A 3 -16.79 4.24 10.61
N SER A 4 -16.72 4.23 11.94
CA SER A 4 -17.89 4.24 12.81
C SER A 4 -18.87 5.38 12.44
N GLU A 5 -20.14 5.20 12.78
CA GLU A 5 -21.17 6.23 12.51
C GLU A 5 -20.85 7.58 13.14
N ALA A 6 -20.15 7.58 14.29
CA ALA A 6 -19.70 8.78 14.97
C ALA A 6 -18.52 9.49 14.25
N GLN A 7 -17.89 8.84 13.27
CA GLN A 7 -16.73 9.34 12.52
C GLN A 7 -15.50 9.69 13.36
N GLU A 8 -15.31 9.03 14.50
CA GLU A 8 -14.22 9.33 15.43
C GLU A 8 -12.98 8.44 15.24
N ASP A 9 -13.08 7.39 14.43
CA ASP A 9 -12.08 6.32 14.25
C ASP A 9 -11.49 6.27 12.85
N TRP A 10 -11.68 7.31 12.04
CA TRP A 10 -11.17 7.37 10.66
C TRP A 10 -9.64 7.30 10.60
N ASP A 11 -8.96 7.80 11.62
CA ASP A 11 -7.51 7.87 11.73
C ASP A 11 -6.87 6.49 11.92
N VAL A 12 -7.57 5.55 12.57
CA VAL A 12 -7.15 4.14 12.70
C VAL A 12 -6.95 3.47 11.33
N TYR A 13 -7.64 3.98 10.31
CA TYR A 13 -7.59 3.47 8.95
C TYR A 13 -6.54 4.18 8.07
N LEU A 14 -6.05 5.36 8.47
CA LEU A 14 -5.09 6.15 7.68
C LEU A 14 -3.87 5.35 7.22
N PRO A 15 -3.19 4.55 8.06
CA PRO A 15 -2.00 3.82 7.63
C PRO A 15 -2.28 2.89 6.45
N ARG A 16 -3.48 2.29 6.41
CA ARG A 16 -3.90 1.33 5.37
C ARG A 16 -4.27 2.06 4.08
N VAL A 17 -4.95 3.20 4.18
CA VAL A 17 -5.27 4.06 3.03
C VAL A 17 -3.99 4.62 2.42
N LEU A 18 -3.07 5.13 3.25
CA LEU A 18 -1.78 5.66 2.80
C LEU A 18 -0.92 4.58 2.15
N PHE A 19 -0.93 3.35 2.69
CA PHE A 19 -0.26 2.22 2.06
C PHE A 19 -0.82 1.98 0.65
N ALA A 20 -2.13 1.80 0.51
CA ALA A 20 -2.77 1.57 -0.79
C ALA A 20 -2.49 2.71 -1.78
N TYR A 21 -2.61 3.97 -1.33
CA TYR A 21 -2.32 5.14 -2.15
C TYR A 21 -0.85 5.19 -2.61
N ARG A 22 0.10 4.83 -1.75
CA ARG A 22 1.53 4.92 -2.11
C ARG A 22 1.99 3.79 -3.02
N THR A 23 1.37 2.62 -2.95
CA THR A 23 1.80 1.43 -3.70
C THR A 23 0.98 1.17 -4.97
N ALA A 24 -0.20 1.79 -5.12
CA ALA A 24 -1.01 1.66 -6.33
C ALA A 24 -0.45 2.48 -7.49
N TYR A 25 -0.72 2.05 -8.72
CA TYR A 25 -0.39 2.80 -9.93
C TYR A 25 -1.23 4.07 -10.04
N HIS A 26 -0.58 5.20 -10.29
CA HIS A 26 -1.23 6.49 -10.49
C HIS A 26 -0.99 6.99 -11.92
N GLU A 27 -2.05 7.15 -12.70
CA GLU A 27 -1.97 7.56 -14.11
C GLU A 27 -1.22 8.88 -14.33
N ALA A 28 -1.41 9.86 -13.44
CA ALA A 28 -0.72 11.15 -13.51
C ALA A 28 0.81 11.05 -13.31
N LEU A 29 1.28 10.02 -12.61
CA LEU A 29 2.71 9.76 -12.40
C LEU A 29 3.27 8.76 -13.42
N GLY A 30 2.40 8.00 -14.09
CA GLY A 30 2.80 6.85 -14.91
C GLY A 30 3.39 5.69 -14.09
N ASP A 31 3.28 5.74 -12.76
CA ASP A 31 3.81 4.76 -11.81
C ASP A 31 3.15 4.95 -10.42
N SER A 32 3.58 4.19 -9.41
CA SER A 32 3.23 4.38 -8.01
C SER A 32 3.95 5.59 -7.38
N PRO A 33 3.30 6.28 -6.42
CA PRO A 33 3.98 7.32 -5.65
C PRO A 33 5.22 6.84 -4.91
N PHE A 34 5.24 5.58 -4.45
CA PHE A 34 6.41 4.99 -3.79
C PHE A 34 7.59 4.88 -4.76
N PHE A 35 7.38 4.35 -5.97
CA PHE A 35 8.44 4.25 -6.97
C PHE A 35 8.96 5.63 -7.36
N SER A 36 8.05 6.59 -7.57
CA SER A 36 8.43 7.97 -7.91
C SER A 36 9.33 8.62 -6.85
N LEU A 37 9.14 8.28 -5.57
CA LEU A 37 9.90 8.84 -4.45
C LEU A 37 11.23 8.12 -4.19
N TYR A 38 11.27 6.80 -4.34
CA TYR A 38 12.41 5.98 -3.93
C TYR A 38 13.16 5.30 -5.07
N GLY A 39 12.65 5.34 -6.30
CA GLY A 39 13.26 4.75 -7.49
C GLY A 39 13.29 3.21 -7.49
N ARG A 40 12.43 2.56 -6.71
CA ARG A 40 12.32 1.09 -6.63
C ARG A 40 10.91 0.68 -6.24
N ASP A 41 10.55 -0.56 -6.58
CA ASP A 41 9.28 -1.14 -6.15
C ASP A 41 9.26 -1.39 -4.63
N PRO A 42 8.10 -1.19 -3.97
CA PRO A 42 7.94 -1.53 -2.56
C PRO A 42 7.97 -3.05 -2.38
N VAL A 43 8.66 -3.53 -1.34
CA VAL A 43 8.55 -4.93 -0.90
C VAL A 43 7.30 -5.05 -0.03
N LEU A 44 6.29 -5.74 -0.53
CA LEU A 44 5.01 -5.91 0.14
C LEU A 44 5.08 -7.12 1.09
N PRO A 45 4.25 -7.13 2.15
CA PRO A 45 4.14 -8.31 3.03
C PRO A 45 3.79 -9.60 2.27
N LEU A 46 3.03 -9.47 1.17
CA LEU A 46 2.67 -10.59 0.31
C LEU A 46 3.88 -11.15 -0.43
N ASP A 47 4.78 -10.28 -0.90
CA ASP A 47 6.02 -10.71 -1.55
C ASP A 47 6.84 -11.58 -0.59
N VAL A 48 6.97 -11.15 0.68
CA VAL A 48 7.66 -11.93 1.73
C VAL A 48 6.93 -13.24 2.05
N ALA A 49 5.60 -13.22 2.11
CA ALA A 49 4.81 -14.41 2.37
C ALA A 49 4.95 -15.49 1.28
N PHE A 50 5.07 -15.07 0.01
CA PHE A 50 5.16 -15.98 -1.13
C PHE A 50 6.59 -16.22 -1.65
N LEU A 51 7.59 -15.45 -1.22
CA LEU A 51 9.02 -15.69 -1.50
C LEU A 51 9.45 -17.10 -1.04
N ASN A 52 8.87 -17.63 0.04
CA ASN A 52 9.18 -18.98 0.55
C ASN A 52 8.49 -20.12 -0.24
N LEU A 53 7.61 -19.82 -1.20
CA LEU A 53 6.86 -20.82 -1.98
C LEU A 53 7.46 -21.10 -3.37
N GLY A 54 8.38 -20.26 -3.85
CA GLY A 54 9.10 -20.46 -5.12
C GLY A 54 10.37 -21.31 -5.01
N GLU A 55 10.78 -21.70 -3.81
CA GLU A 55 11.97 -22.51 -3.51
C GLU A 55 11.62 -24.00 -3.27
N ARG A 56 10.54 -24.50 -3.90
CA ARG A 56 10.15 -25.92 -3.89
C ARG A 56 10.08 -26.52 -5.28
#